data_AF-A0A6B3GGD8-F1
#
_entry.id   AF-A0A6B3GGD8-F1
#
_cell.length_a   1.000
_cell.length_b   1.000
_cell.length_c   1.000
_cell.angle_alpha   90.00
_cell.angle_beta   90.00
_cell.angle_gamma   90.00
#
_symmetry.space_group_name_H-M   'P 1'
#
loop_
_entity.id
_entity.type
_entity.pdbx_description
1 polymer ?
#
loop_
_entity_poly.entity_id
_entity_poly.type
_entity_poly.pdbx_seq_one_letter_code
_entity_poly.pdbx_strand_id
1 'polypeptide(L)' 'MRFFTPSPLHHRLGLVCLGVGLQHGALPTVGPRTLDHHVAVIVNSGTGWFKGPDGRRTPVTGPSLIWLTPGT' A
#
# COMPACT_ATOMS: atom_id res chain seq x y z
N MET A 1 16.79 -1.71 17.97
CA MET A 1 15.75 -1.83 19.00
C MET A 1 14.59 -2.63 18.43
N ARG A 2 13.98 -3.55 19.19
CA ARG A 2 12.80 -4.33 18.79
C ARG A 2 11.67 -4.03 19.77
N PHE A 3 10.51 -3.61 19.25
CA PHE A 3 9.31 -3.34 20.04
C PHE A 3 8.30 -4.47 19.77
N PHE A 4 8.13 -5.38 20.72
CA PHE A 4 7.22 -6.52 20.57
C PHE A 4 5.76 -6.18 20.94
N THR A 5 5.57 -5.08 21.68
CA THR A 5 4.24 -4.52 21.96
C THR A 5 4.32 -3.02 21.68
N PRO A 6 3.99 -2.60 20.45
CA PRO A 6 4.13 -1.20 20.09
C PRO A 6 3.14 -0.32 20.85
N SER A 7 3.64 0.77 21.42
CA SER A 7 2.80 1.79 22.05
C SER A 7 2.10 2.66 21.00
N PRO A 8 1.05 3.42 21.36
CA PRO A 8 0.36 4.35 20.44
C PRO A 8 1.30 5.37 19.78
N LEU A 9 2.41 5.73 20.43
CA LEU A 9 3.43 6.61 19.87
C LEU A 9 4.17 5.94 18.70
N HIS A 10 4.45 4.64 18.77
CA HIS A 10 5.06 3.88 17.67
C HIS A 10 4.12 3.71 16.47
N HIS A 11 2.80 3.65 16.70
CA HIS A 11 1.80 3.63 15.62
C HIS A 11 1.86 4.90 14.77
N ARG A 12 2.04 6.06 15.42
CA ARG A 12 2.18 7.35 14.73
C ARG A 12 3.51 7.52 14.01
N LEU A 13 4.55 6.79 14.42
CA LEU A 13 5.86 6.79 13.77
C LEU A 13 5.94 5.84 12.56
N GLY A 14 4.87 5.10 12.25
CA GLY A 14 4.87 4.11 11.16
C GLY A 14 5.79 2.91 11.42
N LEU A 15 6.19 2.66 12.67
CA LEU A 15 7.16 1.62 13.03
C LEU A 15 6.54 0.24 13.26
N VAL A 16 5.29 0.04 12.83
CA VAL A 16 4.53 -1.19 13.04
C VAL A 16 3.82 -1.62 11.77
N CYS A 17 3.78 -2.93 11.52
CA CYS A 17 2.92 -3.47 10.49
C CYS A 17 1.48 -3.47 11.00
N LEU A 18 0.62 -2.65 10.39
CA LEU A 18 -0.80 -2.56 10.75
C LEU A 18 -1.64 -3.66 10.09
N GLY A 19 -1.11 -4.31 9.06
CA GLY A 19 -1.77 -5.41 8.36
C GLY A 19 -0.97 -5.87 7.14
N VAL A 20 -1.24 -7.09 6.69
CA VAL A 20 -0.67 -7.68 5.47
C VAL A 20 -1.75 -8.44 4.72
N GLY A 21 -1.70 -8.42 3.40
CA GLY A 21 -2.61 -9.16 2.53
C GLY A 21 -1.89 -9.65 1.28
N LEU A 22 -2.38 -10.75 0.72
CA LEU A 22 -1.90 -11.31 -0.54
C LEU A 22 -3.11 -11.59 -1.43
N GLN A 23 -2.99 -11.21 -2.70
CA GLN A 23 -4.01 -11.44 -3.71
C GLN A 23 -3.35 -11.92 -5.00
N HIS A 24 -4.03 -12.80 -5.73
CA HIS A 24 -3.56 -13.34 -7.00
C HIS A 24 -4.73 -13.68 -7.93
N GLY A 25 -4.47 -13.76 -9.24
CA GLY A 25 -5.47 -14.06 -10.26
C GLY A 25 -6.10 -12.81 -10.87
N ALA A 26 -7.33 -12.94 -11.39
CA ALA A 26 -8.09 -11.81 -11.91
C ALA A 26 -8.66 -11.00 -10.75
N LEU A 27 -8.02 -9.86 -10.44
CA LEU A 27 -8.41 -9.01 -9.33
C LEU A 27 -9.40 -7.93 -9.80
N PRO A 28 -10.49 -7.67 -9.04
CA PRO A 28 -11.34 -6.54 -9.32
C PRO A 28 -10.59 -5.23 -9.08
N THR A 29 -11.03 -4.16 -9.74
CA THR A 29 -10.52 -2.82 -9.43
C THR A 29 -10.94 -2.46 -8.00
N VAL A 30 -9.96 -2.10 -7.18
CA VAL A 30 -10.21 -1.54 -5.85
C VAL A 30 -10.62 -0.08 -6.02
N GLY A 31 -11.76 0.30 -5.45
CA GLY A 31 -12.28 1.67 -5.50
C GLY A 31 -11.37 2.68 -4.76
N PRO A 32 -11.65 3.99 -4.91
CA PRO A 32 -10.91 5.02 -4.19
C PRO A 32 -11.00 4.81 -2.67
N ARG A 33 -9.86 4.93 -2.00
CA ARG A 33 -9.75 4.90 -0.54
C ARG A 33 -8.62 5.82 -0.12
N THR A 34 -8.82 6.59 0.93
CA THR A 34 -7.75 7.31 1.61
C THR A 34 -7.23 6.46 2.75
N LEU A 35 -5.91 6.36 2.87
CA LEU A 35 -5.23 5.61 3.92
C LEU A 35 -4.66 6.56 4.97
N ASP A 36 -4.72 6.19 6.25
CA ASP A 36 -4.15 6.96 7.37
C ASP A 36 -2.72 6.51 7.74
N HIS A 37 -2.15 5.55 6.99
CA HIS A 37 -0.83 4.97 7.23
C HIS A 37 -0.06 4.74 5.93
N HIS A 38 1.25 4.53 6.04
CA HIS A 38 2.09 4.12 4.92
C HIS A 38 1.76 2.70 4.48
N VAL A 39 1.69 2.48 3.16
CA VAL A 39 1.44 1.15 2.58
C VAL A 39 2.42 0.88 1.44
N ALA A 40 3.02 -0.30 1.48
CA ALA A 40 3.77 -0.87 0.36
C ALA A 40 2.87 -1.86 -0.38
N VAL A 41 2.57 -1.59 -1.65
CA VAL A 41 1.93 -2.56 -2.55
C VAL A 41 3.01 -3.12 -3.46
N ILE A 42 3.28 -4.41 -3.32
CA ILE A 42 4.27 -5.12 -4.14
C ILE A 42 3.52 -5.89 -5.22
N VAL A 43 3.81 -5.58 -6.49
CA VAL A 43 3.30 -6.31 -7.64
C VAL A 43 4.39 -7.26 -8.11
N ASN A 44 4.28 -8.53 -7.73
CA ASN A 44 5.27 -9.55 -8.11
C ASN A 44 5.23 -9.84 -9.63
N SER A 45 4.04 -9.91 -10.22
CA SER A 45 3.84 -10.20 -11.65
C SER A 45 2.52 -9.66 -12.16
N GLY A 46 2.37 -9.58 -13.49
CA GLY A 46 1.16 -9.09 -14.15
C GLY A 46 1.26 -7.63 -14.57
N THR A 47 0.14 -7.09 -15.05
CA THR A 47 0.02 -5.72 -15.54
C THR A 47 -1.29 -5.09 -15.05
N GLY A 48 -1.31 -3.77 -14.97
CA GLY A 48 -2.47 -3.00 -14.55
C GLY A 48 -2.17 -1.50 -14.53
N TRP A 49 -2.89 -0.78 -13.70
CA TRP A 49 -2.70 0.65 -13.53
C TRP A 49 -2.98 1.06 -12.08
N PHE A 50 -2.33 2.13 -11.66
CA PHE A 50 -2.59 2.83 -10.40
C PHE A 50 -3.13 4.22 -10.72
N LYS A 51 -4.15 4.68 -9.99
CA LYS A 51 -4.67 6.04 -10.11
C LYS A 51 -4.48 6.76 -8.78
N GLY A 52 -3.63 7.77 -8.78
CA GLY A 52 -3.33 8.58 -7.60
C GLY A 52 -4.32 9.73 -7.39
N PRO A 53 -4.07 10.58 -6.38
CA PRO A 53 -4.89 11.77 -6.09
C PRO A 53 -4.96 12.77 -7.23
N ASP A 54 -3.96 12.78 -8.11
CA ASP A 54 -3.93 13.59 -9.34
C ASP A 54 -4.94 13.12 -10.41
N GLY A 55 -5.63 12.00 -10.17
CA GLY A 55 -6.60 11.39 -11.07
C GLY A 55 -5.95 10.69 -12.28
N ARG A 56 -4.62 10.73 -12.41
CA ARG A 56 -3.91 10.15 -13.56
C ARG A 56 -3.70 8.66 -13.37
N ARG A 57 -3.99 7.88 -14.41
CA ARG A 57 -3.64 6.47 -14.45
C ARG A 57 -2.19 6.29 -14.87
N THR A 58 -1.40 5.73 -13.98
CA THR A 58 -0.02 5.31 -14.23
C THR A 58 -0.02 3.80 -14.51
N PRO A 59 0.49 3.34 -15.67
CA PRO A 59 0.60 1.91 -15.94
C PRO A 59 1.58 1.26 -14.95
N VAL A 60 1.27 0.03 -14.53
CA VAL A 60 2.07 -0.75 -13.59
C VAL A 60 2.29 -2.13 -14.20
N THR A 61 3.56 -2.53 -14.30
CA THR A 61 3.97 -3.87 -14.73
C THR A 61 4.86 -4.46 -13.64
N GLY A 62 4.66 -5.74 -13.32
CA GLY A 62 5.53 -6.45 -12.37
C GLY A 62 6.92 -6.72 -12.97
N PRO A 63 7.99 -6.74 -12.16
CA PRO A 63 8.01 -6.47 -10.73
C PRO A 63 7.99 -4.95 -10.43
N SER A 64 7.16 -4.51 -9.49
CA SER A 64 7.10 -3.11 -9.07
C SER A 64 6.65 -2.91 -7.63
N LEU A 65 7.01 -1.76 -7.07
CA LEU A 65 6.59 -1.29 -5.74
C LEU A 65 5.81 0.02 -5.91
N ILE A 66 4.62 0.07 -5.34
CA ILE A 66 3.85 1.31 -5.16
C ILE A 66 3.91 1.66 -3.68
N TRP A 67 4.45 2.84 -3.38
CA TRP A 67 4.52 3.36 -2.02
C TRP A 67 3.44 4.42 -1.82
N LEU A 68 2.48 4.15 -0.95
CA LEU A 68 1.39 5.06 -0.60
C LEU A 68 1.72 5.76 0.72
N THR A 69 1.53 7.07 0.75
CA THR A 69 1.72 7.89 1.96
C THR A 69 0.36 8.17 2.60
N PRO A 70 0.30 8.38 3.92
CA PRO A 70 -0.94 8.80 4.57
C PRO A 70 -1.59 9.99 3.84
N GLY A 71 -2.89 9.92 3.61
CA GLY A 71 -3.68 10.95 2.93
C GLY A 71 -3.78 10.81 1.40
N THR A 72 -3.07 9.86 0.77
CA THR A 72 -3.23 9.56 -0.67
C THR A 72 -4.41 8.64 -0.95
#